data_AF-A0A179U7U4-F1
#
_entry.id   AF-A0A179U7U4-F1
#
_cell.length_a   1.000
_cell.length_b   1.000
_cell.length_c   1.000
_cell.angle_alpha   90.00
_cell.angle_beta   90.00
_cell.angle_gamma   90.00
#
_symmetry.space_group_name_H-M   'P 1'
#
loop_
_entity.id
_entity.type
_entity.pdbx_description
1 polymer ?
#
loop_
_entity_poly.entity_id
_entity_poly.type
_entity_poly.pdbx_seq_one_letter_code
_entity_poly.pdbx_strand_id
1 'polypeptide(L)'
;MAPVYALSLSKYNGPDNGVVWLPGSLGFVLRVYCSGSTLFDDPFKDIGVTCTTITKDSAGHLISRYERWYSLESNFTSTKHEKDGSSSLVLALLADLKDVGNVRINFSIKKKLANGTFQLMGGSELDVDRAIRTMDLDQVKKETEAELNK
;
A
#
# COMPACT_ATOMS: atom_id res chain seq x y z
N MET A 1 10.89 7.68 25.39
CA MET A 1 11.02 6.67 24.31
C MET A 1 10.54 7.31 23.02
N ALA A 2 11.23 7.08 21.90
CA ALA A 2 10.77 7.54 20.58
C ALA A 2 9.55 6.72 20.13
N PRO A 3 8.64 7.30 19.32
CA PRO A 3 7.49 6.56 18.81
C PRO A 3 7.95 5.46 17.84
N VAL A 4 7.35 4.28 17.98
CA VAL A 4 7.57 3.13 17.09
C VAL A 4 6.29 2.87 16.31
N TYR A 5 6.43 2.71 14.99
CA TYR A 5 5.29 2.52 14.09
C TYR A 5 5.29 1.14 13.46
N ALA A 6 4.10 0.60 13.24
CA ALA A 6 3.92 -0.67 12.55
C ALA A 6 2.72 -0.59 11.58
N LEU A 7 2.78 -1.37 10.50
CA LEU A 7 1.70 -1.57 9.55
C LEU A 7 1.15 -2.98 9.64
N SER A 8 -0.16 -3.11 9.43
CA SER A 8 -0.81 -4.39 9.19
C SER A 8 -1.84 -4.28 8.07
N LEU A 9 -1.93 -5.31 7.24
CA LEU A 9 -2.96 -5.42 6.21
C LEU A 9 -4.25 -5.94 6.87
N SER A 10 -5.28 -5.10 6.95
CA SER A 10 -6.59 -5.48 7.48
C SER A 10 -7.50 -6.08 6.41
N LYS A 11 -7.43 -5.59 5.18
CA LYS A 11 -8.23 -6.11 4.05
C LYS A 11 -7.53 -5.90 2.72
N TYR A 12 -7.64 -6.90 1.85
CA TYR A 12 -7.34 -6.80 0.43
C TYR A 12 -8.66 -6.84 -0.34
N ASN A 13 -8.86 -5.87 -1.24
CA ASN A 13 -9.98 -5.81 -2.17
C ASN A 13 -9.41 -5.89 -3.58
N GLY A 14 -9.31 -7.11 -4.09
CA GLY A 14 -8.93 -7.40 -5.47
C GLY A 14 -9.53 -8.74 -5.90
N PRO A 15 -9.32 -9.12 -7.17
CA PRO A 15 -9.84 -10.36 -7.71
C PRO A 15 -9.16 -11.57 -7.06
N ASP A 16 -9.93 -12.61 -6.77
CA ASP A 16 -9.44 -13.80 -6.04
C ASP A 16 -8.33 -14.55 -6.81
N ASN A 17 -8.35 -14.49 -8.14
CA ASN A 17 -7.33 -15.09 -9.00
C ASN A 17 -6.06 -14.22 -9.12
N GLY A 18 -6.02 -13.04 -8.50
CA GLY A 18 -4.88 -12.12 -8.56
C GLY A 18 -4.66 -11.46 -9.93
N VAL A 19 -5.58 -11.64 -10.88
CA VAL A 19 -5.46 -11.08 -12.25
C VAL A 19 -6.23 -9.78 -12.35
N VAL A 20 -5.54 -8.68 -12.63
CA VAL A 20 -6.13 -7.35 -12.78
C VAL A 20 -6.02 -6.86 -14.22
N TRP A 21 -7.13 -6.40 -14.80
CA TRP A 21 -7.14 -5.83 -16.14
C TRP A 21 -6.75 -4.36 -16.11
N LEU A 22 -5.96 -3.94 -17.10
CA LEU A 22 -5.53 -2.55 -17.23
C LEU A 22 -6.51 -1.71 -18.07
N PRO A 23 -6.73 -0.42 -17.72
CA PRO A 23 -6.27 0.24 -16.49
C PRO A 23 -7.01 -0.30 -15.25
N GLY A 24 -6.27 -0.54 -14.16
CA GLY A 24 -6.83 -1.19 -12.97
C GLY A 24 -6.27 -0.63 -11.67
N SER A 25 -6.99 -0.92 -10.58
CA SER A 25 -6.54 -0.58 -9.23
C SER A 25 -6.88 -1.69 -8.25
N LEU A 26 -6.13 -1.75 -7.15
CA LEU A 26 -6.35 -2.67 -6.06
C LEU A 26 -6.61 -1.89 -4.77
N GLY A 27 -7.65 -2.28 -4.03
CA GLY A 27 -7.98 -1.67 -2.75
C GLY A 27 -7.29 -2.36 -1.59
N PHE A 28 -6.76 -1.57 -0.67
CA PHE A 28 -6.12 -2.05 0.54
C PHE A 28 -6.67 -1.30 1.75
N VAL A 29 -7.03 -2.03 2.80
CA VAL A 29 -7.30 -1.45 4.11
C VAL A 29 -6.13 -1.78 5.01
N LEU A 30 -5.41 -0.75 5.44
CA LEU A 30 -4.27 -0.86 6.34
C LEU A 30 -4.66 -0.35 7.73
N ARG A 31 -4.00 -0.91 8.74
CA ARG A 31 -4.02 -0.36 10.09
C ARG A 31 -2.60 0.02 10.48
N VAL A 32 -2.47 1.28 10.91
CA VAL A 32 -1.24 1.88 11.40
C VAL A 32 -1.30 1.86 12.92
N TYR A 33 -0.24 1.38 13.55
CA TYR A 33 -0.06 1.44 14.99
C TYR A 33 1.08 2.39 15.32
N CYS A 34 0.92 3.15 16.40
CA CYS A 34 1.97 3.93 17.04
C CYS A 34 2.03 3.52 18.51
N SER A 35 3.21 3.15 18.99
CA SER A 35 3.47 2.85 20.40
C SER A 35 4.56 3.75 20.96
N GLY A 36 4.46 4.11 22.24
CA GLY A 36 5.37 5.03 22.94
C GLY A 36 4.72 6.35 23.34
N SER A 37 5.26 7.00 24.38
CA SER A 37 4.71 8.22 24.99
C SER A 37 4.62 9.40 24.01
N THR A 38 3.44 9.63 23.46
CA THR A 38 3.07 10.90 22.80
C THR A 38 2.18 11.71 23.73
N LEU A 39 2.71 12.12 24.89
CA LEU A 39 1.94 12.88 25.87
C LEU A 39 1.68 14.33 25.45
N PHE A 40 2.31 14.83 24.37
CA PHE A 40 2.24 16.25 24.01
C PHE A 40 2.15 16.57 22.50
N ASP A 41 2.28 15.61 21.59
CA ASP A 41 2.18 15.82 20.13
C ASP A 41 1.33 14.74 19.46
N ASP A 42 0.60 15.10 18.39
CA ASP A 42 -0.15 14.15 17.57
C ASP A 42 0.81 13.15 16.90
N PRO A 43 0.73 11.84 17.23
CA PRO A 43 1.63 10.82 16.69
C PRO A 43 1.57 10.69 15.16
N PHE A 44 0.50 11.13 14.50
CA PHE A 44 0.34 10.98 13.06
C PHE A 44 0.63 12.25 12.28
N LYS A 45 1.01 13.33 12.97
CA LYS A 45 1.41 14.58 12.33
C LYS A 45 2.68 14.40 11.51
N ASP A 46 2.66 14.89 10.27
CA ASP A 46 3.73 14.75 9.28
C ASP A 46 4.10 13.28 8.94
N ILE A 47 3.31 12.31 9.40
CA ILE A 47 3.45 10.89 9.07
C ILE A 47 2.52 10.55 7.91
N GLY A 48 2.98 9.65 7.04
CA GLY A 48 2.23 9.15 5.90
C GLY A 48 2.61 7.72 5.57
N VAL A 49 1.75 7.07 4.79
CA VAL A 49 2.03 5.76 4.21
C VAL A 49 2.45 5.97 2.76
N THR A 50 3.55 5.33 2.35
CA THR A 50 3.90 5.18 0.94
C THR A 50 3.47 3.83 0.43
N CYS A 51 2.75 3.79 -0.69
CA CYS A 51 2.50 2.59 -1.48
C CYS A 51 3.51 2.54 -2.62
N THR A 52 4.36 1.53 -2.65
CA THR A 52 5.26 1.25 -3.77
C THR A 52 4.71 0.08 -4.58
N THR A 53 4.39 0.33 -5.83
CA THR A 53 4.05 -0.69 -6.84
C THR A 53 5.29 -0.97 -7.68
N ILE A 54 5.70 -2.24 -7.76
CA ILE A 54 6.82 -2.71 -8.57
C ILE A 54 6.28 -3.70 -9.60
N THR A 55 6.44 -3.41 -10.88
CA THR A 55 6.02 -4.28 -11.97
C THR A 55 7.23 -4.91 -12.63
N LYS A 56 7.19 -6.23 -12.83
CA LYS A 56 8.24 -7.00 -13.50
C LYS A 56 7.66 -7.83 -14.64
N ASP A 57 8.48 -8.10 -15.66
CA ASP A 57 8.11 -9.04 -16.72
C ASP A 57 8.13 -10.50 -16.23
N SER A 58 7.84 -11.45 -17.11
CA SER A 58 7.89 -12.89 -16.80
C SER A 58 9.31 -13.43 -16.58
N ALA A 59 10.34 -12.72 -17.04
CA ALA A 59 11.74 -13.06 -16.80
C ALA A 59 12.28 -12.44 -15.50
N GLY A 60 11.50 -11.60 -14.82
CA GLY A 60 11.85 -10.93 -13.57
C GLY A 60 12.55 -9.57 -13.74
N HIS A 61 12.63 -9.04 -14.97
CA HIS A 61 13.17 -7.71 -15.22
C HIS A 61 12.19 -6.63 -14.77
N LEU A 62 12.72 -5.55 -14.19
CA LEU A 62 11.94 -4.40 -13.76
C LEU A 62 11.37 -3.66 -14.97
N ILE A 63 10.04 -3.57 -15.04
CA ILE A 63 9.33 -2.73 -16.01
C ILE A 63 9.14 -1.34 -15.42
N SER A 64 8.59 -1.26 -14.21
CA SER A 64 8.27 0.00 -13.56
C SER A 64 8.30 -0.08 -12.04
N ARG A 65 8.55 1.08 -11.43
CA ARG A 65 8.41 1.31 -9.98
C ARG A 65 7.71 2.63 -9.77
N TYR A 66 6.56 2.60 -9.11
CA TYR A 66 5.77 3.78 -8.79
C TYR A 66 5.57 3.86 -7.27
N GLU A 67 5.87 5.01 -6.68
CA GLU A 67 5.63 5.28 -5.26
C GLU A 67 4.57 6.39 -5.13
N ARG A 68 3.56 6.14 -4.29
CA ARG A 68 2.49 7.10 -3.98
C ARG A 68 2.44 7.35 -2.47
N TRP A 69 2.40 8.62 -2.08
CA TRP A 69 2.29 9.06 -0.70
C TRP A 69 0.83 9.31 -0.30
N TYR A 70 0.46 8.89 0.91
CA TYR A 70 -0.83 9.15 1.53
C TYR A 70 -0.59 9.79 2.90
N SER A 71 -0.99 11.06 3.05
CA SER A 71 -0.94 11.78 4.32
C SER A 71 -1.93 11.17 5.32
N LEU A 72 -1.54 11.08 6.59
CA LEU A 72 -2.42 10.64 7.68
C LEU A 72 -3.15 11.80 8.38
N GLU A 73 -2.94 13.04 7.92
CA GLU A 73 -3.55 14.23 8.52
C GLU A 73 -5.08 14.15 8.55
N SER A 74 -5.65 14.04 9.76
CA SER A 74 -7.03 14.28 10.24
C SER A 74 -8.26 13.79 9.44
N ASN A 75 -8.09 13.27 8.21
CA ASN A 75 -9.15 12.85 7.31
C ASN A 75 -9.54 11.38 7.47
N PHE A 76 -8.79 10.63 8.29
CA PHE A 76 -9.03 9.22 8.53
C PHE A 76 -9.38 9.01 10.01
N THR A 77 -10.51 8.36 10.25
CA THR A 77 -11.16 7.98 11.51
C THR A 77 -10.36 8.21 12.82
N SER A 78 -11.00 8.88 13.78
CA SER A 78 -10.52 9.24 15.13
C SER A 78 -9.37 8.39 15.67
N THR A 79 -8.26 9.06 16.02
CA THR A 79 -7.18 8.52 16.84
C THR A 79 -7.77 7.93 18.12
N LYS A 80 -7.83 6.59 18.22
CA LYS A 80 -8.15 5.95 19.48
C LYS A 80 -6.87 5.94 20.31
N HIS A 81 -6.78 6.84 21.26
CA HIS A 81 -5.75 6.77 22.29
C HIS A 81 -6.13 5.66 23.27
N GLU A 82 -5.27 4.66 23.38
CA GLU A 82 -5.39 3.62 24.40
C GLU A 82 -4.78 4.12 25.71
N LYS A 83 -5.22 3.53 26.83
CA LYS A 83 -4.80 3.95 28.19
C LYS A 83 -3.30 3.79 28.45
N ASP A 84 -2.60 3.03 27.61
CA ASP A 84 -1.16 2.79 27.66
C ASP A 84 -0.34 3.80 26.83
N GLY A 85 -1.01 4.78 26.19
CA GLY A 85 -0.38 5.77 25.32
C GLY A 85 -0.15 5.29 23.89
N SER A 86 -0.62 4.08 23.53
CA SER A 86 -0.63 3.63 22.14
C SER A 86 -1.78 4.27 21.36
N SER A 87 -1.62 4.35 20.05
CA SER A 87 -2.60 4.93 19.13
C SER A 87 -2.68 4.10 17.85
N SER A 88 -3.87 3.98 17.27
CA SER A 88 -4.04 3.33 15.98
C SER A 88 -4.99 4.07 15.05
N LEU A 89 -4.74 3.90 13.74
CA LEU A 89 -5.47 4.52 12.65
C LEU A 89 -5.78 3.46 11.59
N VAL A 90 -6.92 3.57 10.92
CA VAL A 90 -7.28 2.73 9.76
C VAL A 90 -7.33 3.58 8.50
N LEU A 91 -6.77 3.05 7.41
CA LEU A 91 -6.64 3.75 6.13
C LEU A 91 -7.13 2.85 5.01
N ALA A 92 -7.93 3.40 4.10
CA ALA A 92 -8.28 2.76 2.84
C ALA A 92 -7.48 3.42 1.71
N LEU A 93 -6.69 2.62 1.00
CA LEU A 93 -5.78 3.06 -0.06
C LEU A 93 -6.11 2.34 -1.36
N LEU A 94 -5.83 3.00 -2.49
CA LEU A 94 -5.91 2.41 -3.83
C LEU A 94 -4.51 2.39 -4.44
N ALA A 95 -4.01 1.21 -4.77
CA ALA A 95 -2.78 1.04 -5.55
C ALA A 95 -3.13 1.02 -7.03
N ASP A 96 -2.61 2.00 -7.78
CA ASP A 96 -2.79 2.09 -9.22
C ASP A 96 -1.86 1.11 -9.94
N LEU A 97 -2.40 0.35 -10.88
CA LEU A 97 -1.66 -0.57 -11.74
C LEU A 97 -1.61 0.00 -13.16
N LYS A 98 -0.41 0.16 -13.71
CA LYS A 98 -0.18 0.90 -14.96
C LYS A 98 0.41 0.05 -16.08
N ASP A 99 1.18 -0.97 -15.73
CA ASP A 99 1.96 -1.76 -16.68
C ASP A 99 1.60 -3.24 -16.60
N VAL A 100 1.71 -3.94 -17.73
CA VAL A 100 1.48 -5.39 -17.84
C VAL A 100 2.67 -6.14 -17.23
N GLY A 101 2.40 -7.10 -16.33
CA GLY A 101 3.43 -7.91 -15.71
C GLY A 101 3.03 -8.50 -14.36
N ASN A 102 4.03 -9.00 -13.63
CA ASN A 102 3.90 -9.43 -12.24
C ASN A 102 4.11 -8.23 -11.32
N VAL A 103 3.17 -8.02 -10.40
CA VAL A 103 3.15 -6.85 -9.53
C VAL A 103 3.46 -7.24 -8.08
N ARG A 104 4.39 -6.52 -7.47
CA ARG A 104 4.61 -6.51 -6.01
C ARG A 104 4.19 -5.16 -5.44
N ILE A 105 3.45 -5.20 -4.34
CA ILE A 105 3.03 -4.00 -3.61
C ILE A 105 3.67 -4.02 -2.23
N ASN A 106 4.31 -2.91 -1.86
CA ASN A 106 4.89 -2.69 -0.54
C ASN A 106 4.32 -1.40 0.04
N PHE A 107 4.02 -1.43 1.33
CA PHE A 107 3.68 -0.25 2.10
C PHE A 107 4.76 0.07 3.11
N SER A 108 5.02 1.35 3.35
CA SER A 108 5.96 1.78 4.38
C SER A 108 5.44 3.05 5.06
N ILE A 109 5.77 3.26 6.33
CA ILE A 109 5.47 4.53 7.01
C ILE A 109 6.69 5.42 6.88
N LYS A 110 6.48 6.63 6.36
CA LYS A 110 7.53 7.65 6.32
C LYS A 110 7.06 8.92 7.05
N LYS A 111 8.01 9.64 7.62
CA LYS A 111 7.82 11.00 8.15
C LYS A 111 8.28 12.00 7.11
N LYS A 112 7.45 13.00 6.82
CA LYS A 112 7.85 14.18 6.03
C LYS A 112 8.65 15.12 6.94
N LEU A 113 9.89 15.40 6.55
CA LEU A 113 10.77 16.32 7.26
C LEU A 113 10.50 17.77 6.82
N ALA A 114 10.96 18.74 7.61
CA ALA A 114 10.76 20.17 7.34
C ALA A 114 11.38 20.63 6.00
N ASN A 115 12.43 19.94 5.53
CA ASN A 115 13.04 20.17 4.22
C ASN A 115 12.28 19.50 3.05
N GLY A 116 11.13 18.87 3.33
CA GLY A 116 10.29 18.18 2.35
C GLY A 116 10.72 16.74 2.02
N THR A 117 11.81 16.22 2.59
CA THR A 117 12.23 14.83 2.35
C THR A 117 11.45 13.85 3.21
N PHE A 118 11.45 12.58 2.81
CA PHE A 118 10.78 11.51 3.56
C PHE A 118 11.80 10.64 4.31
N GLN A 119 11.58 10.44 5.60
CA GLN A 119 12.36 9.55 6.46
C GLN A 119 11.56 8.27 6.74
N LEU A 120 12.13 7.11 6.42
CA LEU A 120 11.51 5.82 6.75
C LEU A 120 11.44 5.63 8.28
N MET A 121 10.28 5.23 8.79
CA MET A 121 10.11 4.88 10.19
C MET A 121 10.48 3.40 10.38
N GLY A 122 11.28 3.10 11.40
CA GLY A 122 11.75 1.73 11.65
C GLY A 122 10.61 0.75 11.93
N GLY A 123 10.67 -0.46 11.36
CA GLY A 123 9.68 -1.52 11.58
C GLY A 123 8.35 -1.36 10.82
N SER A 124 8.28 -0.41 9.89
CA SER A 124 7.02 0.00 9.26
C SER A 124 6.75 -0.54 7.87
N GLU A 125 7.63 -1.40 7.34
CA GLU A 125 7.47 -1.97 6.00
C GLU A 125 6.54 -3.18 6.03
N LEU A 126 5.67 -3.26 5.03
CA LEU A 126 4.69 -4.32 4.86
C LEU A 126 4.63 -4.71 3.39
N ASP A 127 5.10 -5.91 3.08
CA ASP A 127 4.90 -6.51 1.77
C ASP A 127 3.52 -7.17 1.68
N VAL A 128 2.82 -6.92 0.58
CA VAL A 128 1.60 -7.64 0.25
C VAL A 128 1.98 -9.00 -0.33
N ASP A 129 1.79 -10.06 0.45
CA ASP A 129 2.02 -11.44 0.00
C ASP A 129 0.83 -11.94 -0.83
N ARG A 130 0.69 -11.40 -2.04
CA ARG A 130 -0.30 -11.84 -3.03
C ARG A 130 0.36 -11.90 -4.41
N ALA A 131 0.14 -13.00 -5.12
CA ALA A 131 0.48 -13.10 -6.53
C ALA A 131 -0.48 -12.21 -7.33
N ILE A 132 0.00 -11.06 -7.80
CA ILE A 132 -0.77 -10.13 -8.62
C ILE A 132 -0.16 -10.12 -10.02
N ARG A 133 -0.99 -10.34 -11.03
CA ARG A 133 -0.62 -10.24 -12.45
C ARG A 133 -1.56 -9.25 -13.14
N THR A 134 -1.00 -8.39 -13.98
CA THR A 134 -1.78 -7.48 -14.83
C THR A 134 -1.82 -7.97 -16.27
N MET A 135 -2.94 -7.75 -16.94
CA MET A 135 -3.14 -8.06 -18.35
C MET A 135 -3.76 -6.88 -19.09
N ASP A 136 -3.40 -6.72 -20.36
CA ASP A 136 -4.06 -5.75 -21.24
C ASP A 136 -5.34 -6.33 -21.86
N LEU A 137 -6.17 -5.44 -22.43
CA LEU A 137 -7.46 -5.78 -23.01
C LEU A 137 -7.32 -6.74 -24.21
N ASP A 138 -6.22 -6.65 -24.95
CA ASP A 138 -6.02 -7.45 -26.17
C ASP A 138 -5.59 -8.88 -25.85
N GLN A 139 -4.83 -9.10 -24.78
CA GLN A 139 -4.54 -10.42 -24.22
C GLN A 139 -5.82 -11.10 -23.74
N VAL A 140 -6.66 -10.38 -23.01
CA VAL A 140 -7.94 -10.91 -22.51
C VAL A 140 -8.85 -11.33 -23.67
N LYS A 141 -8.95 -10.53 -24.73
CA LYS A 141 -9.73 -10.89 -25.93
C LYS A 141 -9.24 -12.19 -26.54
N LYS A 142 -7.93 -12.34 -26.73
CA LYS A 142 -7.34 -13.56 -27.30
C LYS A 142 -7.58 -14.80 -26.45
N GLU A 143 -7.41 -14.68 -25.13
CA GLU A 143 -7.66 -15.78 -24.19
C GLU A 143 -9.14 -16.18 -24.20
N THR A 144 -10.06 -15.20 -24.22
CA THR A 144 -11.51 -15.44 -24.24
C THR A 144 -11.96 -16.09 -25.56
N GLU A 145 -11.45 -15.61 -26.70
CA GLU A 145 -11.73 -16.20 -28.02
C GLU A 145 -11.21 -17.64 -28.13
N ALA A 146 -10.08 -17.97 -27.50
CA ALA A 146 -9.53 -19.31 -27.49
C ALA A 146 -10.36 -20.29 -26.62
N GLU A 147 -11.00 -19.80 -25.56
CA GLU A 147 -11.89 -20.60 -24.71
C GLU A 147 -13.26 -20.83 -25.36
N LEU A 148 -13.82 -19.82 -26.03
CA LEU A 148 -15.12 -19.91 -26.71
C LEU A 148 -15.10 -20.80 -27.97
N ASN A 149 -13.92 -21.00 -28.57
CA ASN A 149 -13.73 -21.87 -29.74
C ASN A 149 -13.35 -23.32 -29.37
N LYS A 150 -13.44 -23.69 -28.08
CA LYS A 150 -13.34 -25.07 -27.58
C LYS A 150 -14.71 -25.62 -27.23
#